data_AF-W7Q9Q7-F1
#
_entry.id   AF-W7Q9Q7-F1
#
_cell.length_a   1.000
_cell.length_b   1.000
_cell.length_c   1.000
_cell.angle_alpha   90.00
_cell.angle_beta   90.00
_cell.angle_gamma   90.00
#
_symmetry.space_group_name_H-M   'P 1'
#
loop_
_entity.id
_entity.type
_entity.pdbx_description
1 polymer ?
#
loop_
_entity_poly.entity_id
_entity_poly.type
_entity_poly.pdbx_seq_one_letter_code
_entity_poly.pdbx_strand_id
1 'polypeptide(L)'
;MPIQILSPQLANQIAAGEVVERPASVIKELVENSLDAGATKIDIDIERGGSQLMRIRDNGKGIAKEELMLALSRHATSKVTSLADLEQILSLGFRGEALASISSVSRLTLTSKPATQNEAWAAIAEGRDMQVNIQPAAHPDGTSVEVADLFFNTPARRRFLRSDKTEYQHIDEVVRRIALSRFDVQIKLTHNGALQRSYRVANQNNADARIQAICGRTFAEGAVYIESDYQDINVSGWLGLPQVARNQNDMQYCYINGRMMRDKLINHAIRQAYADALPSDMYPAYVLYLTIDPKQVDVNVHPAKHEVRFHQARLVHDFVYQTLHKALHNSQQQIWQEQAQPLSAGAEAQNPPVNHNHPSNHAINSPDTDVGSSNSPVELSGIATQLFPGQQRPTQFQQKQPNAYSAPAAKVQERMINNYAELVAPEENTQSRAQQTTSSWQLVDCIQQSWLVFTYNEMLYAVAFEAILQQAVSYKLLESQTVAKPLLVPVSLKLSVADKQIFTAHQTWLTQFGFSWRWLKDSTLVVTQIPSILTNIDLANLFSAWVEKATTQTNLGNDSVQQAFIRAVVGQIQHKLDLSKTWLSSWQNQAATEFDKWMHNNSRQIDLDKLF
;
A
#
# COMPACT_ATOMS: atom_id res chain seq x y z
N MET A 1 3.15 -35.91 25.42
CA MET A 1 1.86 -35.58 26.07
C MET A 1 0.75 -36.32 25.34
N PRO A 2 -0.26 -36.89 26.02
CA PRO A 2 -1.39 -37.53 25.37
C PRO A 2 -2.33 -36.48 24.76
N ILE A 3 -3.08 -36.86 23.71
CA ILE A 3 -4.14 -36.04 23.12
C ILE A 3 -5.28 -35.91 24.15
N GLN A 4 -5.74 -34.69 24.44
CA GLN A 4 -6.81 -34.42 25.41
C GLN A 4 -7.77 -33.34 24.91
N ILE A 5 -9.03 -33.44 25.31
CA ILE A 5 -10.05 -32.42 25.07
C ILE A 5 -9.72 -31.20 25.94
N LEU A 6 -9.67 -30.01 25.33
CA LEU A 6 -9.45 -28.76 26.04
C LEU A 6 -10.67 -28.42 26.91
N SER A 7 -10.44 -27.76 28.05
CA SER A 7 -11.55 -27.21 28.82
C SER A 7 -12.31 -26.17 27.98
N PRO A 8 -13.64 -26.02 28.14
CA PRO A 8 -14.42 -25.04 27.39
C PRO A 8 -13.85 -23.62 27.50
N GLN A 9 -13.34 -23.24 28.67
CA GLN A 9 -12.72 -21.94 28.90
C GLN A 9 -11.42 -21.76 28.09
N LEU A 10 -10.53 -22.75 28.08
CA LEU A 10 -9.27 -22.66 27.33
C LEU A 10 -9.53 -22.65 25.83
N ALA A 11 -10.45 -23.48 25.34
CA ALA A 11 -10.90 -23.44 23.95
C ALA A 11 -11.52 -22.08 23.58
N ASN A 12 -12.23 -21.44 24.51
CA ASN A 12 -12.75 -20.07 24.41
C ASN A 12 -11.67 -19.02 24.31
N GLN A 13 -10.68 -19.07 25.19
CA GLN A 13 -9.58 -18.12 25.15
C GLN A 13 -8.74 -18.26 23.88
N ILE A 14 -8.53 -19.49 23.39
CA ILE A 14 -7.82 -19.74 22.13
C ILE A 14 -8.60 -19.15 20.95
N ALA A 15 -9.88 -19.49 20.79
CA ALA A 15 -10.74 -18.94 19.74
C ALA A 15 -10.86 -17.40 19.82
N ALA A 16 -10.98 -16.86 21.03
CA ALA A 16 -10.99 -15.42 21.25
C ALA A 16 -9.68 -14.74 20.83
N GLY A 17 -8.56 -15.48 20.70
CA GLY A 17 -7.30 -14.93 20.18
C GLY A 17 -7.32 -14.66 18.68
N GLU A 18 -8.15 -15.38 17.94
CA GLU A 18 -8.32 -15.21 16.51
C GLU A 18 -9.34 -14.12 16.19
N VAL A 19 -10.33 -13.93 17.07
CA VAL A 19 -11.45 -12.98 16.89
C VAL A 19 -11.22 -11.64 17.59
N VAL A 20 -10.63 -11.65 18.80
CA VAL A 20 -10.48 -10.49 19.68
C VAL A 20 -9.00 -10.21 19.96
N GLU A 21 -8.38 -9.45 19.06
CA GLU A 21 -6.97 -9.03 19.20
C GLU A 21 -6.82 -7.82 20.14
N ARG A 22 -7.75 -6.86 20.04
CA ARG A 22 -7.67 -5.53 20.68
C ARG A 22 -9.07 -4.90 20.85
N PRO A 23 -9.22 -3.82 21.64
CA PRO A 23 -10.50 -3.11 21.82
C PRO A 23 -11.21 -2.77 20.51
N ALA A 24 -10.49 -2.31 19.49
CA ALA A 24 -11.07 -1.98 18.19
C ALA A 24 -11.75 -3.18 17.49
N SER A 25 -11.24 -4.41 17.68
CA SER A 25 -11.86 -5.63 17.16
C SER A 25 -13.21 -5.91 17.83
N VAL A 26 -13.30 -5.66 19.15
CA VAL A 26 -14.56 -5.78 19.90
C VAL A 26 -15.58 -4.76 19.38
N ILE A 27 -15.18 -3.49 19.24
CA ILE A 27 -16.05 -2.44 18.72
C ILE A 27 -16.58 -2.80 17.33
N LYS A 28 -15.71 -3.28 16.43
CA LYS A 28 -16.11 -3.73 15.10
C LYS A 28 -17.25 -4.75 15.18
N GLU A 29 -17.04 -5.86 15.90
CA GLU A 29 -18.03 -6.95 15.97
C GLU A 29 -19.35 -6.51 16.62
N LEU A 30 -19.31 -5.70 17.69
CA LEU A 30 -20.51 -5.25 18.39
C LEU A 30 -21.32 -4.24 17.57
N VAL A 31 -20.65 -3.33 16.86
CA VAL A 31 -21.33 -2.39 15.96
C VAL A 31 -21.88 -3.10 14.73
N GLU A 32 -21.15 -4.07 14.15
CA GLU A 32 -21.68 -4.93 13.07
C GLU A 32 -22.94 -5.69 13.52
N ASN A 33 -22.97 -6.20 14.75
CA ASN A 33 -24.17 -6.82 15.31
C ASN A 33 -25.35 -5.85 15.47
N SER A 34 -25.07 -4.59 15.86
CA SER A 34 -26.09 -3.55 15.94
C SER A 34 -26.70 -3.25 14.56
N LEU A 35 -25.86 -3.19 13.52
CA LEU A 35 -26.27 -2.97 12.13
C LEU A 35 -27.10 -4.16 11.60
N ASP A 36 -26.68 -5.40 11.85
CA ASP A 36 -27.43 -6.60 11.49
C ASP A 36 -28.78 -6.69 12.23
N ALA A 37 -28.89 -6.06 13.40
CA ALA A 37 -30.15 -5.94 14.14
C ALA A 37 -31.08 -4.83 13.59
N GLY A 38 -30.67 -4.11 12.54
CA GLY A 38 -31.45 -3.04 11.91
C GLY A 38 -31.39 -1.71 12.66
N ALA A 39 -30.36 -1.47 13.47
CA ALA A 39 -30.22 -0.23 14.22
C ALA A 39 -30.08 0.99 13.29
N THR A 40 -30.79 2.07 13.62
CA THR A 40 -30.68 3.38 12.95
C THR A 40 -29.91 4.40 13.79
N LYS A 41 -29.65 4.07 15.07
CA LYS A 41 -28.86 4.86 16.00
C LYS A 41 -27.98 3.95 16.86
N ILE A 42 -26.71 4.29 16.95
CA ILE A 42 -25.70 3.57 17.74
C ILE A 42 -24.91 4.58 18.57
N ASP A 43 -24.95 4.44 19.89
CA ASP A 43 -24.15 5.21 20.84
C ASP A 43 -23.00 4.32 21.37
N ILE A 44 -21.77 4.80 21.29
CA ILE A 44 -20.54 4.09 21.67
C ILE A 44 -19.81 4.89 22.75
N ASP A 45 -19.63 4.32 23.93
CA ASP A 45 -18.88 4.93 25.03
C ASP A 45 -17.64 4.10 25.37
N ILE A 46 -16.47 4.77 25.42
CA ILE A 46 -15.16 4.14 25.63
C ILE A 46 -14.47 4.77 26.85
N GLU A 47 -13.91 3.94 27.72
CA GLU A 47 -13.03 4.39 28.82
C GLU A 47 -11.65 3.74 28.73
N ARG A 48 -10.58 4.51 29.01
CA ARG A 48 -9.18 4.06 28.97
C ARG A 48 -8.81 3.26 27.72
N GLY A 49 -9.20 3.79 26.56
CA GLY A 49 -8.91 3.17 25.25
C GLY A 49 -9.63 1.84 25.03
N GLY A 50 -10.68 1.55 25.81
CA GLY A 50 -11.47 0.33 25.76
C GLY A 50 -10.95 -0.80 26.64
N SER A 51 -9.88 -0.56 27.41
CA SER A 51 -9.36 -1.54 28.37
C SER A 51 -10.23 -1.63 29.63
N GLN A 52 -10.81 -0.51 30.07
CA GLN A 52 -11.66 -0.43 31.25
C GLN A 52 -13.13 -0.71 30.90
N LEU A 53 -13.69 0.03 29.95
CA LEU A 53 -15.09 -0.11 29.54
C LEU A 53 -15.25 0.18 28.05
N MET A 54 -16.05 -0.66 27.39
CA MET A 54 -16.67 -0.39 26.10
C MET A 54 -18.16 -0.65 26.22
N ARG A 55 -18.99 0.35 25.94
CA ARG A 55 -20.44 0.23 25.93
C ARG A 55 -20.96 0.59 24.54
N ILE A 56 -21.74 -0.31 23.95
CA ILE A 56 -22.42 -0.08 22.67
C ILE A 56 -23.92 -0.19 22.96
N ARG A 57 -24.67 0.85 22.60
CA ARG A 57 -26.13 0.88 22.73
C ARG A 57 -26.76 1.18 21.39
N ASP A 58 -27.69 0.34 20.98
CA ASP A 58 -28.41 0.45 19.73
C ASP A 58 -29.93 0.50 19.95
N ASN A 59 -30.65 0.91 18.89
CA ASN A 59 -32.10 0.86 18.79
C ASN A 59 -32.57 -0.20 17.77
N GLY A 60 -31.82 -1.31 17.65
CA GLY A 60 -32.18 -2.41 16.78
C GLY A 60 -33.37 -3.21 17.31
N LYS A 61 -33.64 -4.37 16.69
CA LYS A 61 -34.79 -5.23 17.03
C LYS A 61 -34.76 -5.86 18.43
N GLY A 62 -33.62 -5.82 19.13
CA GLY A 62 -33.43 -6.49 20.42
C GLY A 62 -33.25 -8.01 20.31
N ILE A 63 -33.05 -8.65 21.45
CA ILE A 63 -32.88 -10.10 21.64
C ILE A 63 -33.90 -10.55 22.67
N ALA A 64 -34.67 -11.60 22.34
CA ALA A 64 -35.68 -12.13 23.25
C ALA A 64 -35.04 -12.74 24.49
N LYS A 65 -35.72 -12.63 25.64
CA LYS A 65 -35.27 -13.20 26.93
C LYS A 65 -34.79 -14.64 26.80
N GLU A 66 -35.54 -15.46 26.08
CA GLU A 66 -35.31 -16.89 25.91
C GLU A 66 -34.06 -17.17 25.07
N GLU A 67 -33.63 -16.21 24.24
CA GLU A 67 -32.47 -16.30 23.37
C GLU A 67 -31.22 -15.66 23.98
N LEU A 68 -31.31 -14.93 25.10
CA LEU A 68 -30.15 -14.24 25.68
C LEU A 68 -29.02 -15.19 26.08
N MET A 69 -29.35 -16.36 26.64
CA MET A 69 -28.35 -17.39 26.96
C MET A 69 -27.73 -17.97 25.68
N LEU A 70 -28.56 -18.17 24.65
CA LEU A 70 -28.13 -18.69 23.35
C LEU A 70 -27.22 -17.68 22.62
N ALA A 71 -27.48 -16.38 22.73
CA ALA A 71 -26.67 -15.31 22.15
C ALA A 71 -25.24 -15.25 22.71
N LEU A 72 -25.03 -15.71 23.94
CA LEU A 72 -23.72 -15.84 24.59
C LEU A 72 -23.09 -17.23 24.43
N SER A 73 -23.80 -18.15 23.78
CA SER A 73 -23.33 -19.51 23.49
C SER A 73 -22.55 -19.55 22.17
N ARG A 74 -21.72 -20.59 22.01
CA ARG A 74 -20.97 -20.81 20.76
C ARG A 74 -21.83 -21.40 19.67
N HIS A 75 -21.43 -21.13 18.42
CA HIS A 75 -22.03 -21.71 17.22
C HIS A 75 -23.55 -21.46 17.14
N ALA A 76 -23.98 -20.36 17.76
CA ALA A 76 -25.37 -19.97 17.84
C ALA A 76 -25.54 -18.67 17.05
N THR A 77 -26.32 -18.72 15.98
CA THR A 77 -26.59 -17.54 15.16
C THR A 77 -28.00 -17.59 14.60
N SER A 78 -28.60 -16.41 14.44
CA SER A 78 -29.88 -16.21 13.74
C SER A 78 -29.69 -15.78 12.28
N LYS A 79 -28.44 -15.73 11.79
CA LYS A 79 -28.08 -15.09 10.51
C LYS A 79 -27.87 -16.08 9.36
N VAL A 80 -27.49 -17.32 9.66
CA VAL A 80 -27.22 -18.37 8.67
C VAL A 80 -27.77 -19.69 9.23
N THR A 81 -28.59 -20.38 8.45
CA THR A 81 -29.21 -21.66 8.83
C THR A 81 -28.86 -22.80 7.88
N SER A 82 -28.37 -22.48 6.68
CA SER A 82 -28.02 -23.44 5.64
C SER A 82 -26.69 -23.12 4.96
N LEU A 83 -26.12 -24.09 4.23
CA LEU A 83 -24.91 -23.86 3.42
C LEU A 83 -25.19 -22.85 2.28
N ALA A 84 -26.40 -22.86 1.71
CA ALA A 84 -26.81 -21.89 0.70
C ALA A 84 -26.82 -20.45 1.25
N ASP A 85 -27.19 -20.27 2.51
CA ASP A 85 -27.11 -18.96 3.19
C ASP A 85 -25.65 -18.50 3.36
N LEU A 86 -24.72 -19.46 3.59
CA LEU A 86 -23.28 -19.18 3.71
C LEU A 86 -22.64 -18.78 2.37
N GLU A 87 -23.18 -19.26 1.25
CA GLU A 87 -22.75 -18.84 -0.10
C GLU A 87 -23.33 -17.48 -0.50
N GLN A 88 -24.34 -16.97 0.22
CA GLN A 88 -25.06 -15.71 -0.07
C GLN A 88 -25.10 -14.77 1.15
N ILE A 89 -23.95 -14.52 1.79
CA ILE A 89 -23.91 -13.78 3.06
C ILE A 89 -24.23 -12.30 2.90
N LEU A 90 -25.46 -11.91 3.22
CA LEU A 90 -25.92 -10.52 3.24
C LEU A 90 -25.67 -9.81 4.59
N SER A 91 -25.44 -10.53 5.69
CA SER A 91 -25.23 -9.97 7.04
C SER A 91 -23.77 -9.80 7.41
N LEU A 92 -23.40 -8.73 8.13
CA LEU A 92 -22.02 -8.41 8.49
C LEU A 92 -21.36 -9.53 9.33
N GLY A 93 -22.08 -10.07 10.33
CA GLY A 93 -21.69 -11.27 11.07
C GLY A 93 -22.38 -12.55 10.57
N PHE A 94 -21.76 -13.72 10.75
CA PHE A 94 -22.39 -15.02 10.43
C PHE A 94 -21.90 -16.22 11.25
N ARG A 95 -20.80 -16.10 12.01
CA ARG A 95 -20.15 -17.23 12.68
C ARG A 95 -20.80 -17.66 14.00
N GLY A 96 -21.58 -16.79 14.64
CA GLY A 96 -22.19 -17.10 15.95
C GLY A 96 -21.17 -17.27 17.08
N GLU A 97 -20.02 -16.60 17.01
CA GLU A 97 -18.91 -16.78 17.95
C GLU A 97 -18.48 -15.49 18.67
N ALA A 98 -18.78 -14.30 18.11
CA ALA A 98 -18.22 -13.05 18.60
C ALA A 98 -18.52 -12.77 20.09
N LEU A 99 -19.81 -12.82 20.50
CA LEU A 99 -20.20 -12.53 21.87
C LEU A 99 -19.64 -13.55 22.87
N ALA A 100 -19.64 -14.83 22.52
CA ALA A 100 -19.07 -15.90 23.34
C ALA A 100 -17.54 -15.75 23.50
N SER A 101 -16.84 -15.37 22.42
CA SER A 101 -15.40 -15.08 22.46
C SER A 101 -15.11 -13.86 23.34
N ILE A 102 -15.87 -12.77 23.18
CA ILE A 102 -15.68 -11.55 23.97
C ILE A 102 -15.95 -11.81 25.46
N SER A 103 -17.06 -12.48 25.80
CA SER A 103 -17.41 -12.80 27.19
C SER A 103 -16.32 -13.63 27.87
N SER A 104 -15.68 -14.57 27.16
CA SER A 104 -14.62 -15.41 27.74
C SER A 104 -13.36 -14.68 28.17
N VAL A 105 -13.13 -13.47 27.66
CA VAL A 105 -11.94 -12.64 27.93
C VAL A 105 -12.27 -11.28 28.54
N SER A 106 -13.49 -11.06 29.00
CA SER A 106 -13.96 -9.81 29.59
C SER A 106 -15.05 -10.06 30.63
N ARG A 107 -15.52 -9.01 31.30
CA ARG A 107 -16.79 -9.04 32.04
C ARG A 107 -17.87 -8.47 31.13
N LEU A 108 -18.73 -9.33 30.61
CA LEU A 108 -19.73 -8.92 29.62
C LEU A 108 -21.13 -8.88 30.23
N THR A 109 -21.82 -7.76 30.04
CA THR A 109 -23.25 -7.61 30.33
C THR A 109 -23.99 -7.30 29.04
N LEU A 110 -24.95 -8.15 28.69
CA LEU A 110 -25.85 -7.99 27.54
C LEU A 110 -27.24 -7.65 28.05
N THR A 111 -27.71 -6.43 27.84
CA THR A 111 -29.07 -6.00 28.19
C THR A 111 -29.88 -5.79 26.92
N SER A 112 -31.06 -6.37 26.80
CA SER A 112 -31.88 -6.21 25.60
C SER A 112 -33.37 -6.21 25.90
N LYS A 113 -34.12 -5.54 25.03
CA LYS A 113 -35.58 -5.52 25.02
C LYS A 113 -36.09 -5.45 23.57
N PRO A 114 -36.72 -6.52 23.07
CA PRO A 114 -37.47 -6.45 21.83
C PRO A 114 -38.77 -5.66 22.00
N ALA A 115 -39.26 -5.04 20.92
CA ALA A 115 -40.53 -4.30 20.92
C ALA A 115 -41.75 -5.18 21.28
N THR A 116 -41.64 -6.50 21.12
CA THR A 116 -42.69 -7.47 21.47
C THR A 116 -42.75 -7.78 22.97
N GLN A 117 -41.75 -7.38 23.76
CA GLN A 117 -41.68 -7.62 25.20
C GLN A 117 -41.88 -6.33 25.99
N ASN A 118 -42.59 -6.39 27.11
CA ASN A 118 -42.77 -5.24 28.01
C ASN A 118 -41.57 -5.03 28.95
N GLU A 119 -40.86 -6.11 29.26
CA GLU A 119 -39.75 -6.14 30.22
C GLU A 119 -38.42 -6.29 29.48
N ALA A 120 -37.38 -5.59 29.96
CA ALA A 120 -36.02 -5.83 29.51
C ALA A 120 -35.32 -6.85 30.40
N TRP A 121 -34.36 -7.55 29.83
CA TRP A 121 -33.60 -8.58 30.52
C TRP A 121 -32.10 -8.38 30.29
N ALA A 122 -31.31 -8.64 31.32
CA ALA A 122 -29.85 -8.61 31.28
C ALA A 122 -29.29 -10.02 31.47
N ALA A 123 -28.38 -10.41 30.60
CA ALA A 123 -27.55 -11.59 30.71
C ALA A 123 -26.12 -11.17 31.08
N ILE A 124 -25.66 -11.61 32.25
CA ILE A 124 -24.36 -11.28 32.81
C ILE A 124 -23.49 -12.53 32.75
N ALA A 125 -22.38 -12.43 32.01
CA ALA A 125 -21.37 -13.49 31.92
C ALA A 125 -20.15 -13.10 32.75
N GLU A 126 -20.06 -13.67 33.96
CA GLU A 126 -18.98 -13.43 34.91
C GLU A 126 -18.45 -14.74 35.54
N GLY A 127 -17.27 -14.66 36.18
CA GLY A 127 -16.67 -15.78 36.92
C GLY A 127 -15.73 -16.65 36.08
N ARG A 128 -15.22 -17.74 36.68
CA ARG A 128 -14.29 -18.66 35.97
C ARG A 128 -15.01 -19.59 35.00
N ASP A 129 -16.25 -19.99 35.34
CA ASP A 129 -17.04 -20.95 34.57
C ASP A 129 -17.96 -20.29 33.52
N MET A 130 -17.92 -18.95 33.40
CA MET A 130 -18.74 -18.18 32.45
C MET A 130 -20.24 -18.49 32.54
N GLN A 131 -20.74 -18.76 33.76
CA GLN A 131 -22.16 -18.98 33.97
C GLN A 131 -22.93 -17.71 33.63
N VAL A 132 -23.92 -17.83 32.76
CA VAL A 132 -24.77 -16.73 32.34
C VAL A 132 -25.92 -16.60 33.34
N ASN A 133 -25.95 -15.51 34.08
CA ASN A 133 -27.09 -15.16 34.94
C ASN A 133 -28.04 -14.22 34.20
N ILE A 134 -29.33 -14.57 34.15
CA ILE A 134 -30.37 -13.75 33.53
C ILE A 134 -31.19 -13.07 34.62
N GLN A 135 -31.30 -11.75 34.57
CA GLN A 135 -32.08 -10.97 35.53
C GLN A 135 -32.92 -9.87 34.84
N PRO A 136 -34.03 -9.42 35.44
CA PRO A 136 -34.79 -8.28 34.95
C PRO A 136 -33.93 -7.00 34.95
N ALA A 137 -34.15 -6.14 33.95
CA ALA A 137 -33.44 -4.87 33.80
C ALA A 137 -34.37 -3.77 33.28
N ALA A 138 -33.89 -2.53 33.29
CA ALA A 138 -34.55 -1.40 32.63
C ALA A 138 -33.78 -1.05 31.35
N HIS A 139 -34.43 -1.16 30.19
CA HIS A 139 -33.86 -0.82 28.89
C HIS A 139 -34.99 -0.45 27.92
N PRO A 140 -34.84 0.56 27.06
CA PRO A 140 -35.79 0.79 25.96
C PRO A 140 -35.64 -0.30 24.89
N ASP A 141 -36.43 -0.21 23.82
CA ASP A 141 -36.29 -1.14 22.71
C ASP A 141 -34.88 -1.05 22.09
N GLY A 142 -34.29 -2.22 21.82
CA GLY A 142 -32.91 -2.35 21.34
C GLY A 142 -32.01 -3.09 22.32
N THR A 143 -30.69 -2.96 22.14
CA THR A 143 -29.68 -3.70 22.90
C THR A 143 -28.59 -2.79 23.44
N SER A 144 -28.08 -3.09 24.63
CA SER A 144 -26.82 -2.56 25.16
C SER A 144 -25.88 -3.72 25.46
N VAL A 145 -24.64 -3.62 24.96
CA VAL A 145 -23.55 -4.53 25.30
C VAL A 145 -22.47 -3.75 26.04
N GLU A 146 -22.19 -4.16 27.27
CA GLU A 146 -21.12 -3.63 28.09
C GLU A 146 -20.00 -4.66 28.20
N VAL A 147 -18.79 -4.25 27.87
CA VAL A 147 -17.57 -5.05 27.94
C VAL A 147 -16.60 -4.34 28.87
N ALA A 148 -16.45 -4.87 30.08
CA ALA A 148 -15.56 -4.33 31.10
C ALA A 148 -14.31 -5.19 31.29
N ASP A 149 -13.21 -4.56 31.69
CA ASP A 149 -11.93 -5.20 32.00
C ASP A 149 -11.44 -6.17 30.91
N LEU A 150 -11.25 -5.70 29.68
CA LEU A 150 -10.77 -6.55 28.59
C LEU A 150 -9.44 -7.24 28.97
N PHE A 151 -9.35 -8.53 28.68
CA PHE A 151 -8.22 -9.41 28.97
C PHE A 151 -7.88 -9.59 30.47
N PHE A 152 -8.82 -9.38 31.39
CA PHE A 152 -8.55 -9.51 32.84
C PHE A 152 -8.03 -10.90 33.25
N ASN A 153 -8.49 -11.94 32.56
CA ASN A 153 -8.12 -13.33 32.80
C ASN A 153 -7.04 -13.85 31.82
N THR A 154 -6.52 -13.00 30.93
CA THR A 154 -5.46 -13.33 29.95
C THR A 154 -4.31 -12.30 30.04
N PRO A 155 -3.46 -12.38 31.08
CA PRO A 155 -2.48 -11.34 31.39
C PRO A 155 -1.43 -11.14 30.29
N ALA A 156 -1.07 -12.20 29.55
CA ALA A 156 -0.18 -12.09 28.40
C ALA A 156 -0.75 -11.15 27.32
N ARG A 157 -2.03 -11.30 26.96
CA ARG A 157 -2.70 -10.43 25.98
C ARG A 157 -2.84 -8.99 26.48
N ARG A 158 -3.18 -8.82 27.76
CA ARG A 158 -3.25 -7.49 28.37
C ARG A 158 -1.92 -6.72 28.26
N ARG A 159 -0.77 -7.41 28.33
CA ARG A 159 0.56 -6.79 28.12
C ARG A 159 0.84 -6.36 26.67
N PHE A 160 0.13 -6.92 25.70
CA PHE A 160 0.27 -6.53 24.28
C PHE A 160 -0.56 -5.31 23.90
N LEU A 161 -1.49 -4.86 24.76
CA LEU A 161 -2.22 -3.62 24.55
C LEU A 161 -1.24 -2.44 24.50
N ARG A 162 -1.45 -1.54 23.53
CA ARG A 162 -0.70 -0.29 23.45
C ARG A 162 -1.25 0.73 24.45
N SER A 163 -0.72 1.94 24.40
CA SER A 163 -1.24 3.05 25.22
C SER A 163 -2.73 3.29 24.96
N ASP A 164 -3.47 3.77 25.95
CA ASP A 164 -4.89 4.13 25.84
C ASP A 164 -5.17 5.02 24.63
N LYS A 165 -4.26 5.97 24.34
CA LYS A 165 -4.35 6.86 23.18
C LYS A 165 -4.25 6.08 21.88
N THR A 166 -3.29 5.16 21.78
CA THR A 166 -3.10 4.32 20.59
C THR A 166 -4.31 3.42 20.37
N GLU A 167 -4.80 2.73 21.40
CA GLU A 167 -5.97 1.85 21.27
C GLU A 167 -7.24 2.63 20.90
N TYR A 168 -7.44 3.80 21.49
CA TYR A 168 -8.52 4.71 21.09
C TYR A 168 -8.42 5.13 19.61
N GLN A 169 -7.23 5.43 19.09
CA GLN A 169 -7.05 5.76 17.66
C GLN A 169 -7.48 4.62 16.74
N HIS A 170 -7.27 3.36 17.14
CA HIS A 170 -7.75 2.20 16.38
C HIS A 170 -9.28 2.08 16.44
N ILE A 171 -9.89 2.40 17.59
CA ILE A 171 -11.35 2.46 17.74
C ILE A 171 -11.93 3.57 16.85
N ASP A 172 -11.39 4.79 16.92
CA ASP A 172 -11.84 5.94 16.09
C ASP A 172 -11.76 5.61 14.60
N GLU A 173 -10.70 4.93 14.15
CA GLU A 173 -10.55 4.49 12.77
C GLU A 173 -11.59 3.43 12.36
N VAL A 174 -11.87 2.44 13.21
CA VAL A 174 -12.94 1.46 12.95
C VAL A 174 -14.30 2.14 12.88
N VAL A 175 -14.60 3.06 13.80
CA VAL A 175 -15.87 3.80 13.81
C VAL A 175 -16.01 4.68 12.57
N ARG A 176 -14.93 5.36 12.13
CA ARG A 176 -14.91 6.08 10.84
C ARG A 176 -15.26 5.16 9.67
N ARG A 177 -14.63 3.99 9.59
CA ARG A 177 -14.87 3.01 8.52
C ARG A 177 -16.33 2.55 8.49
N ILE A 178 -16.93 2.29 9.65
CA ILE A 178 -18.33 1.88 9.74
C ILE A 178 -19.27 3.04 9.36
N ALA A 179 -18.99 4.25 9.85
CA ALA A 179 -19.78 5.42 9.53
C ALA A 179 -19.80 5.75 8.03
N LEU A 180 -18.72 5.44 7.31
CA LEU A 180 -18.64 5.53 5.85
C LEU A 180 -19.32 4.36 5.11
N SER A 181 -19.54 3.22 5.75
CA SER A 181 -20.31 2.11 5.17
C SER A 181 -21.82 2.37 5.24
N ARG A 182 -22.29 2.96 6.34
CA ARG A 182 -23.72 3.17 6.63
C ARG A 182 -24.04 4.64 6.87
N PHE A 183 -24.40 5.35 5.80
CA PHE A 183 -24.84 6.74 5.85
C PHE A 183 -26.18 6.88 6.58
N ASP A 184 -27.03 5.87 6.46
CA ASP A 184 -28.39 5.78 7.01
C ASP A 184 -28.44 5.64 8.55
N VAL A 185 -27.29 5.45 9.21
CA VAL A 185 -27.20 5.20 10.65
C VAL A 185 -26.52 6.36 11.38
N GLN A 186 -27.15 6.85 12.46
CA GLN A 186 -26.53 7.79 13.38
C GLN A 186 -25.53 7.06 14.28
N ILE A 187 -24.30 7.59 14.39
CA ILE A 187 -23.26 7.02 15.25
C ILE A 187 -22.67 8.11 16.14
N LYS A 188 -22.63 7.87 17.44
CA LYS A 188 -21.94 8.73 18.42
C LYS A 188 -20.81 7.97 19.09
N LEU A 189 -19.66 8.63 19.26
CA LEU A 189 -18.50 8.09 19.96
C LEU A 189 -18.09 9.04 21.09
N THR A 190 -18.11 8.53 22.31
CA THR A 190 -17.66 9.21 23.53
C THR A 190 -16.39 8.54 24.04
N HIS A 191 -15.42 9.32 24.50
CA HIS A 191 -14.20 8.81 25.15
C HIS A 191 -13.99 9.53 26.48
N ASN A 192 -13.91 8.76 27.57
CA ASN A 192 -13.76 9.28 28.94
C ASN A 192 -14.76 10.39 29.28
N GLY A 193 -16.03 10.20 28.89
CA GLY A 193 -17.14 11.14 29.12
C GLY A 193 -17.22 12.34 28.16
N ALA A 194 -16.22 12.55 27.29
CA ALA A 194 -16.23 13.63 26.31
C ALA A 194 -16.69 13.13 24.93
N LEU A 195 -17.66 13.81 24.32
CA LEU A 195 -18.12 13.51 22.96
C LEU A 195 -17.00 13.79 21.96
N GLN A 196 -16.57 12.76 21.23
CA GLN A 196 -15.48 12.85 20.26
C GLN A 196 -16.01 12.92 18.82
N ARG A 197 -17.00 12.08 18.48
CA ARG A 197 -17.61 12.04 17.14
C ARG A 197 -19.12 11.98 17.25
N SER A 198 -19.80 12.62 16.31
CA SER A 198 -21.24 12.58 16.16
C SER A 198 -21.59 12.63 14.68
N TYR A 199 -21.81 11.46 14.09
CA TYR A 199 -22.18 11.29 12.70
C TYR A 199 -23.70 11.21 12.60
N ARG A 200 -24.32 12.23 11.99
CA ARG A 200 -25.77 12.28 11.77
C ARG A 200 -26.15 11.47 10.54
N VAL A 201 -27.36 10.90 10.53
CA VAL A 201 -27.91 10.22 9.36
C VAL A 201 -27.74 11.08 8.11
N ALA A 202 -27.28 10.44 7.05
CA ALA A 202 -27.09 11.03 5.74
C ALA A 202 -27.80 10.19 4.67
N ASN A 203 -28.27 10.86 3.64
CA ASN A 203 -28.84 10.34 2.40
C ASN A 203 -28.03 10.90 1.22
N GLN A 204 -28.47 10.62 -0.01
CA GLN A 204 -27.78 11.10 -1.21
C GLN A 204 -27.59 12.62 -1.24
N ASN A 205 -28.51 13.40 -0.67
CA ASN A 205 -28.46 14.88 -0.71
C ASN A 205 -27.46 15.49 0.28
N ASN A 206 -26.98 14.73 1.27
CA ASN A 206 -26.04 15.23 2.28
C ASN A 206 -24.90 14.25 2.57
N ALA A 207 -24.64 13.32 1.65
CA ALA A 207 -23.54 12.37 1.76
C ALA A 207 -22.20 13.11 1.88
N ASP A 208 -22.01 14.21 1.13
CA ASP A 208 -20.82 15.05 1.19
C ASP A 208 -20.58 15.63 2.60
N ALA A 209 -21.63 15.98 3.35
CA ALA A 209 -21.49 16.46 4.72
C ALA A 209 -20.94 15.37 5.65
N ARG A 210 -21.32 14.10 5.42
CA ARG A 210 -20.77 12.97 6.17
C ARG A 210 -19.33 12.67 5.74
N ILE A 211 -19.03 12.71 4.44
CA ILE A 211 -17.65 12.59 3.94
C ILE A 211 -16.76 13.67 4.55
N GLN A 212 -17.19 14.94 4.53
CA GLN A 212 -16.47 16.05 5.13
C GLN A 212 -16.26 15.87 6.64
N ALA A 213 -17.26 15.39 7.38
CA ALA A 213 -17.14 15.16 8.81
C ALA A 213 -16.13 14.06 9.17
N ILE A 214 -15.92 13.09 8.28
CA ILE A 214 -15.06 11.93 8.51
C ILE A 214 -13.65 12.14 7.92
N CYS A 215 -13.58 12.50 6.65
CA CYS A 215 -12.34 12.66 5.86
C CYS A 215 -11.76 14.07 5.96
N GLY A 216 -12.54 15.04 6.46
CA GLY A 216 -12.13 16.43 6.58
C GLY A 216 -12.48 17.28 5.36
N ARG A 217 -12.40 18.61 5.56
CA ARG A 217 -12.77 19.61 4.56
C ARG A 217 -11.90 19.58 3.31
N THR A 218 -10.58 19.45 3.49
CA THR A 218 -9.62 19.40 2.38
C THR A 218 -9.93 18.26 1.42
N PHE A 219 -10.28 17.07 1.92
CA PHE A 219 -10.67 15.95 1.07
C PHE A 219 -11.99 16.23 0.36
N ALA A 220 -13.02 16.70 1.07
CA ALA A 220 -14.33 16.96 0.49
C ALA A 220 -14.29 18.02 -0.63
N GLU A 221 -13.47 19.06 -0.50
CA GLU A 221 -13.32 20.12 -1.52
C GLU A 221 -12.48 19.67 -2.72
N GLY A 222 -11.51 18.77 -2.53
CA GLY A 222 -10.63 18.28 -3.59
C GLY A 222 -10.92 16.85 -4.04
N ALA A 223 -12.13 16.35 -3.79
CA ALA A 223 -12.58 15.04 -4.24
C ALA A 223 -13.65 15.16 -5.33
N VAL A 224 -13.66 14.20 -6.24
CA VAL A 224 -14.65 14.07 -7.30
C VAL A 224 -15.49 12.84 -7.05
N TYR A 225 -16.81 13.01 -7.09
CA TYR A 225 -17.74 11.90 -7.03
C TYR A 225 -17.75 11.15 -8.36
N ILE A 226 -17.68 9.82 -8.29
CA ILE A 226 -17.78 8.91 -9.42
C ILE A 226 -18.95 7.96 -9.22
N GLU A 227 -19.57 7.59 -10.32
CA GLU A 227 -20.54 6.51 -10.40
C GLU A 227 -20.44 5.90 -11.80
N SER A 228 -20.25 4.58 -11.85
CA SER A 228 -20.24 3.82 -13.09
C SER A 228 -20.73 2.42 -12.83
N ASP A 229 -21.48 1.88 -13.77
CA ASP A 229 -21.89 0.48 -13.81
C ASP A 229 -21.32 -0.21 -15.05
N TYR A 230 -21.10 -1.52 -14.93
CA TYR A 230 -20.80 -2.41 -16.04
C TYR A 230 -21.31 -3.80 -15.69
N GLN A 231 -22.32 -4.27 -16.44
CA GLN A 231 -23.04 -5.52 -16.14
C GLN A 231 -23.60 -5.50 -14.70
N ASP A 232 -23.32 -6.51 -13.89
CA ASP A 232 -23.78 -6.64 -12.50
C ASP A 232 -22.80 -6.04 -11.48
N ILE A 233 -21.89 -5.17 -11.93
CA ILE A 233 -20.89 -4.51 -11.08
C ILE A 233 -21.09 -3.00 -11.14
N ASN A 234 -21.24 -2.37 -9.98
CA ASN A 234 -21.30 -0.92 -9.82
C ASN A 234 -20.14 -0.42 -8.96
N VAL A 235 -19.48 0.64 -9.40
CA VAL A 235 -18.47 1.38 -8.64
C VAL A 235 -18.97 2.79 -8.43
N SER A 236 -19.01 3.25 -7.18
CA SER A 236 -19.32 4.62 -6.83
C SER A 236 -18.44 5.13 -5.69
N GLY A 237 -18.41 6.45 -5.48
CA GLY A 237 -17.75 7.06 -4.32
C GLY A 237 -16.94 8.29 -4.66
N TRP A 238 -16.04 8.68 -3.77
CA TRP A 238 -15.25 9.92 -3.87
C TRP A 238 -13.78 9.61 -4.11
N LEU A 239 -13.23 10.19 -5.17
CA LEU A 239 -11.81 10.13 -5.51
C LEU A 239 -11.13 11.44 -5.18
N GLY A 240 -10.15 11.41 -4.28
CA GLY A 240 -9.28 12.56 -4.05
C GLY A 240 -8.44 12.84 -5.29
N LEU A 241 -8.45 14.09 -5.76
CA LEU A 241 -7.56 14.56 -6.81
C LEU A 241 -6.11 14.61 -6.30
N PRO A 242 -5.11 14.69 -7.20
CA PRO A 242 -3.70 14.74 -6.79
C PRO A 242 -3.35 15.81 -5.76
N GLN A 243 -4.10 16.92 -5.74
CA GLN A 243 -3.93 18.03 -4.80
C GLN A 243 -4.22 17.66 -3.34
N VAL A 244 -5.05 16.63 -3.10
CA VAL A 244 -5.41 16.15 -1.77
C VAL A 244 -4.69 14.84 -1.40
N ALA A 245 -3.65 14.50 -2.15
CA ALA A 245 -2.82 13.34 -1.87
C ALA A 245 -2.20 13.39 -0.48
N ARG A 246 -1.99 12.21 0.10
CA ARG A 246 -1.55 12.03 1.48
C ARG A 246 -0.11 11.54 1.52
N ASN A 247 0.62 11.92 2.58
CA ASN A 247 1.95 11.35 2.86
C ASN A 247 1.87 9.99 3.56
N GLN A 248 0.68 9.55 3.94
CA GLN A 248 0.41 8.29 4.64
C GLN A 248 -0.82 7.62 4.03
N ASN A 249 -0.93 6.31 4.19
CA ASN A 249 -2.06 5.51 3.70
C ASN A 249 -3.28 5.55 4.65
N ASP A 250 -3.61 6.73 5.16
CA ASP A 250 -4.58 6.93 6.24
C ASP A 250 -6.02 7.21 5.78
N MET A 251 -6.23 7.42 4.47
CA MET A 251 -7.53 7.80 3.89
C MET A 251 -7.89 6.93 2.68
N GLN A 252 -7.80 5.62 2.87
CA GLN A 252 -8.07 4.61 1.84
C GLN A 252 -9.19 3.70 2.33
N TYR A 253 -10.40 4.01 1.88
CA TYR A 253 -11.63 3.33 2.28
C TYR A 253 -12.25 2.65 1.07
N CYS A 254 -12.37 1.33 1.13
CA CYS A 254 -12.99 0.52 0.09
C CYS A 254 -14.06 -0.36 0.74
N TYR A 255 -15.21 -0.43 0.09
CA TYR A 255 -16.35 -1.23 0.53
C TYR A 255 -16.80 -2.16 -0.57
N ILE A 256 -17.11 -3.41 -0.24
CA ILE A 256 -17.70 -4.38 -1.16
C ILE A 256 -19.01 -4.85 -0.56
N ASN A 257 -20.13 -4.60 -1.24
CA ASN A 257 -21.48 -4.89 -0.73
C ASN A 257 -21.68 -4.37 0.71
N GLY A 258 -21.20 -3.16 0.99
CA GLY A 258 -21.27 -2.52 2.31
C GLY A 258 -20.23 -2.98 3.34
N ARG A 259 -19.44 -4.04 3.09
CA ARG A 259 -18.37 -4.48 4.00
C ARG A 259 -17.09 -3.69 3.79
N MET A 260 -16.43 -3.27 4.87
CA MET A 260 -15.11 -2.65 4.77
C MET A 260 -14.05 -3.68 4.36
N MET A 261 -13.30 -3.40 3.30
CA MET A 261 -12.34 -4.34 2.71
C MET A 261 -10.95 -3.71 2.55
N ARG A 262 -9.92 -4.56 2.59
CA ARG A 262 -8.53 -4.20 2.23
C ARG A 262 -8.00 -5.19 1.20
N ASP A 263 -8.74 -5.31 0.09
CA ASP A 263 -8.42 -6.26 -0.95
C ASP A 263 -7.19 -5.84 -1.77
N LYS A 264 -6.30 -6.79 -2.07
CA LYS A 264 -5.03 -6.52 -2.78
C LYS A 264 -5.25 -6.18 -4.25
N LEU A 265 -6.23 -6.82 -4.89
CA LEU A 265 -6.55 -6.61 -6.30
C LEU A 265 -7.16 -5.24 -6.54
N ILE A 266 -8.14 -4.84 -5.71
CA ILE A 266 -8.73 -3.50 -5.79
C ILE A 266 -7.69 -2.42 -5.50
N ASN A 267 -6.87 -2.60 -4.46
CA ASN A 267 -5.77 -1.68 -4.14
C ASN A 267 -4.78 -1.53 -5.30
N HIS A 268 -4.50 -2.61 -6.03
CA HIS A 268 -3.62 -2.57 -7.19
C HIS A 268 -4.26 -1.75 -8.34
N ALA A 269 -5.53 -2.02 -8.67
CA ALA A 269 -6.26 -1.27 -9.71
C ALA A 269 -6.28 0.24 -9.42
N ILE A 270 -6.55 0.62 -8.16
CA ILE A 270 -6.56 2.02 -7.73
C ILE A 270 -5.16 2.63 -7.87
N ARG A 271 -4.11 1.97 -7.36
CA ARG A 271 -2.73 2.47 -7.49
C ARG A 271 -2.32 2.65 -8.95
N GLN A 272 -2.70 1.71 -9.82
CA GLN A 272 -2.44 1.81 -11.25
C GLN A 272 -3.18 3.00 -11.88
N ALA A 273 -4.43 3.26 -11.49
CA ALA A 273 -5.20 4.40 -11.99
C ALA A 273 -4.59 5.76 -11.60
N TYR A 274 -3.94 5.83 -10.43
CA TYR A 274 -3.27 7.04 -9.93
C TYR A 274 -1.81 7.17 -10.35
N ALA A 275 -1.21 6.16 -11.00
CA ALA A 275 0.23 6.10 -11.24
C ALA A 275 0.77 7.27 -12.06
N ASP A 276 -0.01 7.75 -13.04
CA ASP A 276 0.37 8.89 -13.89
C ASP A 276 0.11 10.25 -13.22
N ALA A 277 -0.70 10.28 -12.16
CA ALA A 277 -1.18 11.51 -11.51
C ALA A 277 -0.51 11.81 -10.17
N LEU A 278 0.12 10.82 -9.52
CA LEU A 278 0.75 10.95 -8.21
C LEU A 278 2.25 10.62 -8.23
N PRO A 279 3.07 11.35 -7.45
CA PRO A 279 4.43 10.93 -7.13
C PRO A 279 4.48 9.60 -6.38
N SER A 280 5.59 8.86 -6.52
CA SER A 280 5.76 7.51 -5.96
C SER A 280 5.74 7.42 -4.42
N ASP A 281 5.96 8.54 -3.73
CA ASP A 281 5.98 8.67 -2.27
C ASP A 281 4.65 9.16 -1.68
N MET A 282 3.67 9.47 -2.53
CA MET A 282 2.34 9.92 -2.11
C MET A 282 1.29 8.82 -2.22
N TYR A 283 0.25 8.93 -1.40
CA TYR A 283 -0.86 8.00 -1.34
C TYR A 283 -2.14 8.67 -1.84
N PRO A 284 -2.93 8.00 -2.70
CA PRO A 284 -4.24 8.49 -3.07
C PRO A 284 -5.17 8.43 -1.85
N ALA A 285 -6.03 9.44 -1.74
CA ALA A 285 -7.15 9.44 -0.80
C ALA A 285 -8.44 9.10 -1.56
N TYR A 286 -9.24 8.17 -1.04
CA TYR A 286 -10.48 7.77 -1.68
C TYR A 286 -11.46 7.10 -0.71
N VAL A 287 -12.75 7.16 -1.08
CA VAL A 287 -13.84 6.41 -0.47
C VAL A 287 -14.61 5.73 -1.60
N LEU A 288 -14.47 4.41 -1.74
CA LEU A 288 -15.02 3.66 -2.87
C LEU A 288 -15.96 2.55 -2.42
N TYR A 289 -17.04 2.39 -3.17
CA TYR A 289 -18.09 1.41 -2.97
C TYR A 289 -18.19 0.56 -4.23
N LEU A 290 -17.96 -0.74 -4.08
CA LEU A 290 -18.17 -1.74 -5.11
C LEU A 290 -19.40 -2.55 -4.74
N THR A 291 -20.39 -2.56 -5.61
CA THR A 291 -21.56 -3.44 -5.50
C THR A 291 -21.47 -4.50 -6.57
N ILE A 292 -21.56 -5.77 -6.19
CA ILE A 292 -21.44 -6.93 -7.07
C ILE A 292 -22.37 -8.04 -6.58
N ASP A 293 -22.89 -8.87 -7.48
CA ASP A 293 -23.65 -10.08 -7.10
C ASP A 293 -22.86 -10.89 -6.05
N PRO A 294 -23.43 -11.18 -4.86
CA PRO A 294 -22.81 -12.01 -3.83
C PRO A 294 -22.27 -13.35 -4.35
N LYS A 295 -22.87 -13.93 -5.39
CA LYS A 295 -22.40 -15.19 -6.00
C LYS A 295 -21.06 -15.05 -6.73
N GLN A 296 -20.68 -13.84 -7.12
CA GLN A 296 -19.43 -13.54 -7.80
C GLN A 296 -18.30 -13.19 -6.82
N VAL A 297 -18.56 -13.17 -5.50
CA VAL A 297 -17.59 -12.81 -4.47
C VAL A 297 -17.65 -13.76 -3.27
N ASP A 298 -16.55 -14.47 -3.02
CA ASP A 298 -16.37 -15.27 -1.81
C ASP A 298 -15.80 -14.40 -0.68
N VAL A 299 -16.61 -14.19 0.35
CA VAL A 299 -16.27 -13.44 1.57
C VAL A 299 -15.69 -14.32 2.68
N ASN A 300 -15.77 -15.65 2.56
CA ASN A 300 -15.35 -16.60 3.59
C ASN A 300 -13.88 -17.02 3.45
N VAL A 301 -13.00 -16.08 3.08
CA VAL A 301 -11.59 -16.36 2.78
C VAL A 301 -10.68 -16.14 4.01
N HIS A 302 -10.99 -15.13 4.84
CA HIS A 302 -10.17 -14.75 5.99
C HIS A 302 -11.02 -14.64 7.28
N PRO A 303 -10.53 -15.08 8.46
CA PRO A 303 -11.28 -15.00 9.73
C PRO A 303 -11.80 -13.60 10.07
N ALA A 304 -10.97 -12.57 9.88
CA ALA A 304 -11.35 -11.16 10.09
C ALA A 304 -12.13 -10.50 8.93
N LYS A 305 -12.43 -11.25 7.85
CA LYS A 305 -13.17 -10.79 6.65
C LYS A 305 -12.52 -9.59 5.94
N HIS A 306 -11.19 -9.46 5.98
CA HIS A 306 -10.48 -8.32 5.36
C HIS A 306 -10.16 -8.53 3.87
N GLU A 307 -10.27 -9.75 3.38
CA GLU A 307 -9.96 -10.17 2.01
C GLU A 307 -11.16 -10.92 1.40
N VAL A 308 -11.34 -10.78 0.09
CA VAL A 308 -12.36 -11.50 -0.69
C VAL A 308 -11.73 -12.16 -1.90
N ARG A 309 -12.41 -13.15 -2.48
CA ARG A 309 -12.05 -13.70 -3.79
C ARG A 309 -13.16 -13.45 -4.79
N PHE A 310 -12.82 -12.78 -5.88
CA PHE A 310 -13.75 -12.57 -6.98
C PHE A 310 -13.70 -13.76 -7.95
N HIS A 311 -14.87 -14.20 -8.42
CA HIS A 311 -14.96 -15.21 -9.46
C HIS A 311 -14.30 -14.71 -10.78
N GLN A 312 -14.57 -13.44 -11.13
CA GLN A 312 -14.03 -12.78 -12.32
C GLN A 312 -13.04 -11.67 -11.95
N ALA A 313 -11.99 -12.03 -11.21
CA ALA A 313 -10.98 -11.11 -10.67
C ALA A 313 -10.44 -10.09 -11.70
N ARG A 314 -10.12 -10.54 -12.91
CA ARG A 314 -9.60 -9.67 -13.97
C ARG A 314 -10.61 -8.62 -14.43
N LEU A 315 -11.88 -9.02 -14.60
CA LEU A 315 -12.94 -8.11 -15.02
C LEU A 315 -13.16 -7.02 -13.97
N VAL A 316 -13.22 -7.40 -12.69
CA VAL A 316 -13.35 -6.44 -11.57
C VAL A 316 -12.18 -5.47 -11.53
N HIS A 317 -10.95 -5.98 -11.69
CA HIS A 317 -9.74 -5.15 -11.74
C HIS A 317 -9.79 -4.12 -12.87
N ASP A 318 -10.01 -4.59 -14.09
CA ASP A 318 -9.99 -3.75 -15.30
C ASP A 318 -11.12 -2.71 -15.25
N PHE A 319 -12.30 -3.08 -14.74
CA PHE A 319 -13.42 -2.17 -14.56
C PHE A 319 -13.12 -1.05 -13.55
N VAL A 320 -12.58 -1.39 -12.37
CA VAL A 320 -12.18 -0.40 -11.35
C VAL A 320 -11.09 0.52 -11.92
N TYR A 321 -10.06 -0.05 -12.53
CA TYR A 321 -8.98 0.75 -13.13
C TYR A 321 -9.50 1.73 -14.17
N GLN A 322 -10.30 1.27 -15.15
CA GLN A 322 -10.82 2.11 -16.22
C GLN A 322 -11.73 3.22 -15.71
N THR A 323 -12.61 2.90 -14.75
CA THR A 323 -13.54 3.86 -14.13
C THR A 323 -12.77 5.00 -13.46
N LEU A 324 -11.79 4.64 -12.62
CA LEU A 324 -10.98 5.60 -11.88
C LEU A 324 -10.07 6.42 -12.79
N HIS A 325 -9.38 5.76 -13.72
CA HIS A 325 -8.47 6.42 -14.65
C HIS A 325 -9.21 7.44 -15.52
N LYS A 326 -10.40 7.09 -16.03
CA LYS A 326 -11.25 8.02 -16.80
C LYS A 326 -11.68 9.21 -15.96
N ALA A 327 -12.12 8.99 -14.72
CA ALA A 327 -12.55 10.07 -13.83
C ALA A 327 -11.43 11.05 -13.49
N LEU A 328 -10.23 10.53 -13.16
CA LEU A 328 -9.06 11.35 -12.86
C LEU A 328 -8.62 12.16 -14.08
N HIS A 329 -8.58 11.55 -15.27
CA HIS A 329 -8.16 12.23 -16.50
C HIS A 329 -9.14 13.33 -16.92
N ASN A 330 -10.46 13.07 -16.86
CA ASN A 330 -11.48 14.07 -17.17
C ASN A 330 -11.43 15.27 -16.22
N SER A 331 -11.25 15.00 -14.92
CA SER A 331 -11.17 16.06 -13.90
C SER A 331 -9.93 16.93 -14.10
N GLN A 332 -8.79 16.32 -14.44
CA GLN A 332 -7.57 17.07 -14.74
C GLN A 332 -7.72 17.96 -15.99
N GLN A 333 -8.42 17.48 -17.02
CA GLN A 333 -8.71 18.28 -18.21
C GLN A 333 -9.65 19.45 -17.90
N GLN A 334 -10.68 19.26 -17.07
CA GLN A 334 -11.58 20.34 -16.66
C GLN A 334 -10.83 21.43 -15.87
N ILE A 335 -9.97 21.05 -14.93
CA ILE A 335 -9.14 22.00 -14.16
C ILE A 335 -8.24 22.81 -15.09
N TRP A 336 -7.61 22.17 -16.09
CA TRP A 336 -6.80 22.87 -17.08
C TRP A 336 -7.63 23.80 -17.98
N GLN A 337 -8.86 23.45 -18.33
CA GLN A 337 -9.74 24.30 -19.14
C GLN A 337 -10.27 25.52 -18.36
N GLU A 338 -10.61 25.36 -17.08
CA GLU A 338 -11.01 26.48 -16.20
C GLU A 338 -9.84 27.44 -15.95
N GLN A 339 -8.63 26.93 -15.78
CA GLN A 339 -7.41 27.75 -15.64
C GLN A 339 -6.97 28.41 -16.96
N ALA A 340 -7.40 27.88 -18.11
CA ALA A 340 -7.09 28.41 -19.44
C ALA A 340 -8.13 29.42 -19.97
N GLN A 341 -9.21 29.73 -19.24
CA GLN A 341 -10.09 30.83 -19.62
C GLN A 341 -9.39 32.18 -19.41
N PRO A 342 -9.21 33.00 -20.47
CA PRO A 342 -8.33 34.16 -20.41
C PRO A 342 -8.99 35.37 -19.73
N LEU A 343 -8.12 36.20 -19.14
CA LEU A 343 -8.29 37.61 -18.73
C LEU A 343 -8.79 38.52 -19.89
N SER A 344 -9.91 38.20 -20.53
CA SER A 344 -10.43 38.91 -21.72
C SER A 344 -11.77 39.63 -21.48
N ALA A 345 -12.19 39.81 -20.22
CA ALA A 345 -13.39 40.58 -19.89
C ALA A 345 -13.04 41.69 -18.89
N GLY A 346 -12.70 42.89 -19.40
CA GLY A 346 -12.62 44.09 -18.56
C GLY A 346 -11.48 45.05 -18.91
N ALA A 347 -11.39 45.52 -20.14
CA ALA A 347 -10.59 46.70 -20.46
C ALA A 347 -11.25 47.54 -21.58
N GLU A 348 -12.52 47.87 -21.41
CA GLU A 348 -13.08 49.10 -22.00
C GLU A 348 -12.96 50.21 -20.95
N ALA A 349 -11.76 50.79 -20.85
CA ALA A 349 -11.55 51.99 -20.05
C ALA A 349 -11.75 53.22 -20.95
N GLN A 350 -12.86 53.91 -20.71
CA GLN A 350 -13.21 55.20 -21.27
C GLN A 350 -12.15 56.26 -20.90
N ASN A 351 -11.74 57.06 -21.90
CA ASN A 351 -10.88 58.24 -21.72
C ASN A 351 -11.51 59.27 -20.77
N PRO A 352 -10.79 59.79 -19.76
CA PRO A 352 -11.16 61.04 -19.11
C PRO A 352 -10.40 62.24 -19.70
N PRO A 353 -10.96 63.47 -19.64
CA PRO A 353 -10.39 64.64 -20.29
C PRO A 353 -9.27 65.29 -19.46
N VAL A 354 -8.41 65.97 -20.20
CA VAL A 354 -7.30 66.84 -19.76
C VAL A 354 -7.81 67.98 -18.87
N ASN A 355 -7.12 68.25 -17.76
CA ASN A 355 -7.09 69.60 -17.21
C ASN A 355 -5.72 69.95 -16.62
N HIS A 356 -5.22 71.12 -17.04
CA HIS A 356 -3.97 71.75 -16.61
C HIS A 356 -4.07 72.28 -15.17
N ASN A 357 -2.99 72.15 -14.40
CA ASN A 357 -2.37 73.29 -13.70
C ASN A 357 -1.06 72.90 -13.02
N HIS A 358 0.03 73.49 -13.52
CA HIS A 358 1.30 73.77 -12.83
C HIS A 358 1.06 74.83 -11.72
N PRO A 359 1.94 75.02 -10.70
CA PRO A 359 3.36 75.40 -10.88
C PRO A 359 4.40 74.85 -9.87
N SER A 360 5.60 74.50 -10.35
CA SER A 360 6.91 75.14 -10.09
C SER A 360 7.58 74.82 -8.75
N ASN A 361 8.79 74.23 -8.73
CA ASN A 361 10.09 74.93 -8.91
C ASN A 361 11.29 74.04 -8.51
N HIS A 362 12.37 74.14 -9.33
CA HIS A 362 13.82 74.13 -9.00
C HIS A 362 14.44 73.02 -8.11
N ALA A 363 15.68 72.55 -8.28
CA ALA A 363 16.75 72.71 -9.26
C ALA A 363 17.87 71.70 -8.91
N ILE A 364 18.52 71.14 -9.93
CA ILE A 364 19.98 71.03 -10.16
C ILE A 364 20.90 70.69 -8.96
N ASN A 365 21.56 69.52 -9.01
CA ASN A 365 23.03 69.42 -9.12
C ASN A 365 23.53 67.95 -9.23
N SER A 366 24.37 67.69 -10.23
CA SER A 366 25.41 66.65 -10.25
C SER A 366 26.75 67.34 -9.91
N PRO A 367 27.82 66.63 -9.45
CA PRO A 367 28.68 65.89 -10.40
C PRO A 367 29.44 64.65 -9.85
N ASP A 368 29.89 63.84 -10.81
CA ASP A 368 31.16 63.10 -10.98
C ASP A 368 31.69 61.97 -10.04
N THR A 369 31.98 60.84 -10.72
CA THR A 369 33.13 59.88 -10.67
C THR A 369 33.56 59.21 -9.35
N ASP A 370 33.51 57.87 -9.25
CA ASP A 370 34.65 56.96 -9.52
C ASP A 370 34.38 55.46 -9.19
N VAL A 371 34.95 54.59 -10.04
CA VAL A 371 35.47 53.20 -9.89
C VAL A 371 34.98 52.25 -8.77
N GLY A 372 34.62 51.00 -9.16
CA GLY A 372 35.08 49.80 -8.43
C GLY A 372 34.05 48.72 -8.04
N SER A 373 34.02 47.64 -8.83
CA SER A 373 33.81 46.21 -8.50
C SER A 373 32.99 45.73 -7.27
N SER A 374 32.20 44.68 -7.55
CA SER A 374 31.99 43.43 -6.79
C SER A 374 30.68 43.21 -5.98
N ASN A 375 29.93 42.23 -6.49
CA ASN A 375 29.07 41.22 -5.85
C ASN A 375 28.73 41.34 -4.35
N SER A 376 27.44 41.55 -4.05
CA SER A 376 26.50 40.59 -3.42
C SER A 376 25.32 41.32 -2.74
N PRO A 377 24.14 40.69 -2.60
CA PRO A 377 22.93 41.37 -2.18
C PRO A 377 22.82 41.48 -0.65
N VAL A 378 22.36 42.64 -0.20
CA VAL A 378 21.92 42.92 1.16
C VAL A 378 20.43 42.61 1.23
N GLU A 379 20.04 41.66 2.08
CA GLU A 379 18.70 41.64 2.66
C GLU A 379 18.61 42.73 3.73
N LEU A 380 17.55 43.55 3.67
CA LEU A 380 17.04 44.19 4.87
C LEU A 380 15.54 43.90 5.01
N SER A 381 15.25 43.40 6.19
CA SER A 381 14.00 42.99 6.77
C SER A 381 13.16 44.15 7.29
N GLY A 382 11.89 43.85 7.56
CA GLY A 382 11.10 44.54 8.58
C GLY A 382 9.63 44.66 8.19
N ILE A 383 8.64 44.42 9.04
CA ILE A 383 8.55 44.29 10.49
C ILE A 383 7.17 43.68 10.77
N ALA A 384 7.05 42.77 11.74
CA ALA A 384 6.08 42.88 12.84
C ALA A 384 6.15 41.67 13.78
N THR A 385 6.41 41.99 15.04
CA THR A 385 6.73 41.12 16.18
C THR A 385 5.49 40.98 17.09
N GLN A 386 5.57 40.06 18.08
CA GLN A 386 4.92 40.07 19.42
C GLN A 386 3.68 39.16 19.61
N LEU A 387 3.53 38.26 20.61
CA LEU A 387 4.09 38.13 21.98
C LEU A 387 3.90 36.69 22.56
N PHE A 388 4.79 36.33 23.51
CA PHE A 388 4.63 35.54 24.78
C PHE A 388 5.74 34.49 25.07
N PRO A 389 6.09 34.24 26.36
CA PRO A 389 7.47 34.09 26.81
C PRO A 389 7.82 32.76 27.52
N GLY A 390 9.10 32.38 27.42
CA GLY A 390 9.88 31.86 28.55
C GLY A 390 9.94 30.34 28.79
N GLN A 391 11.02 29.70 28.30
CA GLN A 391 12.01 29.00 29.16
C GLN A 391 13.30 28.69 28.36
N GLN A 392 14.45 29.03 28.98
CA GLN A 392 15.82 28.93 28.47
C GLN A 392 16.36 27.50 28.69
N ARG A 393 17.06 26.83 27.76
CA ARG A 393 18.52 26.85 27.43
C ARG A 393 18.83 25.54 26.64
N PRO A 394 20.04 25.31 26.07
CA PRO A 394 20.80 26.08 25.09
C PRO A 394 20.90 25.34 23.73
N THR A 395 20.74 26.05 22.62
CA THR A 395 21.09 25.54 21.28
C THR A 395 22.58 25.73 21.02
N GLN A 396 23.35 24.64 21.03
CA GLN A 396 24.59 24.58 20.25
C GLN A 396 24.24 24.16 18.82
N PHE A 397 24.43 25.08 17.90
CA PHE A 397 24.46 24.79 16.47
C PHE A 397 25.73 23.99 16.16
N GLN A 398 25.55 22.72 15.80
CA GLN A 398 26.53 21.96 15.04
C GLN A 398 25.86 21.64 13.70
N GLN A 399 26.33 22.33 12.64
CA GLN A 399 26.04 21.94 11.26
C GLN A 399 26.46 20.48 11.09
N LYS A 400 25.48 19.60 10.85
CA LYS A 400 25.70 18.24 10.41
C LYS A 400 24.96 18.02 9.09
N GLN A 401 25.75 17.58 8.12
CA GLN A 401 25.38 17.13 6.78
C GLN A 401 24.17 16.18 6.79
N PRO A 402 23.37 16.13 5.71
CA PRO A 402 22.20 15.27 5.64
C PRO A 402 22.64 13.80 5.62
N ASN A 403 22.48 13.13 6.77
CA ASN A 403 22.62 11.70 6.90
C ASN A 403 21.37 11.02 6.31
N ALA A 404 21.59 10.23 5.28
CA ALA A 404 20.64 9.29 4.72
C ALA A 404 20.31 8.19 5.74
N TYR A 405 19.06 8.16 6.21
CA TYR A 405 18.45 6.96 6.81
C TYR A 405 16.98 6.90 6.41
N SER A 406 16.69 6.22 5.30
CA SER A 406 15.37 5.67 4.98
C SER A 406 15.52 4.27 4.36
N ALA A 407 16.14 3.34 5.09
CA ALA A 407 16.04 1.91 4.81
C ALA A 407 15.52 1.22 6.07
N PRO A 408 14.21 0.90 6.11
CA PRO A 408 13.87 -0.52 6.15
C PRO A 408 12.56 -0.92 5.42
N ALA A 409 12.11 -0.21 4.38
CA ALA A 409 10.93 -0.62 3.60
C ALA A 409 11.27 -1.59 2.43
N ALA A 410 12.42 -1.40 1.77
CA ALA A 410 12.80 -2.17 0.58
C ALA A 410 13.11 -3.66 0.87
N LYS A 411 13.69 -3.98 2.05
CA LYS A 411 14.03 -5.37 2.43
C LYS A 411 12.81 -6.25 2.77
N VAL A 412 11.68 -5.64 3.11
CA VAL A 412 10.41 -6.36 3.32
C VAL A 412 9.73 -6.67 1.98
N GLN A 413 9.95 -5.81 0.99
CA GLN A 413 9.42 -5.94 -0.37
C GLN A 413 10.08 -7.09 -1.15
N GLU A 414 11.40 -7.27 -1.02
CA GLU A 414 12.15 -8.35 -1.69
C GLU A 414 11.79 -9.75 -1.16
N ARG A 415 11.56 -9.90 0.15
CA ARG A 415 11.14 -11.19 0.76
C ARG A 415 9.71 -11.60 0.39
N MET A 416 8.81 -10.63 0.16
CA MET A 416 7.44 -10.94 -0.26
C MET A 416 7.35 -11.34 -1.74
N ILE A 417 8.20 -10.77 -2.60
CA ILE A 417 8.27 -11.12 -4.03
C ILE A 417 8.80 -12.55 -4.22
N ASN A 418 9.81 -12.95 -3.43
CA ASN A 418 10.36 -14.32 -3.50
C ASN A 418 9.37 -15.37 -2.98
N ASN A 419 8.66 -15.12 -1.87
CA ASN A 419 7.67 -16.06 -1.34
C ASN A 419 6.45 -16.22 -2.27
N TYR A 420 6.08 -15.17 -3.01
CA TYR A 420 4.96 -15.26 -3.97
C TYR A 420 5.35 -16.01 -5.25
N ALA A 421 6.62 -15.93 -5.66
CA ALA A 421 7.15 -16.71 -6.79
C ALA A 421 7.25 -18.22 -6.46
N GLU A 422 7.53 -18.57 -5.21
CA GLU A 422 7.58 -19.97 -4.72
C GLU A 422 6.18 -20.61 -4.63
N LEU A 423 5.13 -19.81 -4.39
CA LEU A 423 3.74 -20.28 -4.23
C LEU A 423 2.96 -20.41 -5.55
N VAL A 424 3.48 -19.89 -6.66
CA VAL A 424 2.79 -19.81 -7.97
C VAL A 424 3.49 -20.63 -9.06
N ALA A 425 4.60 -21.29 -8.75
CA ALA A 425 5.23 -22.23 -9.67
C ALA A 425 4.33 -23.47 -9.88
N PRO A 426 4.14 -23.93 -11.13
CA PRO A 426 3.61 -25.28 -11.36
C PRO A 426 4.57 -26.29 -10.71
N GLU A 427 4.03 -27.37 -10.13
CA GLU A 427 4.86 -28.51 -9.68
C GLU A 427 5.56 -29.13 -10.91
N GLU A 428 6.75 -28.65 -11.24
CA GLU A 428 7.69 -29.40 -12.05
C GLU A 428 8.31 -30.47 -11.14
N ASN A 429 8.00 -31.72 -11.46
CA ASN A 429 8.66 -32.91 -10.94
C ASN A 429 10.20 -32.75 -10.99
N THR A 430 10.79 -32.32 -9.88
CA THR A 430 12.23 -32.21 -9.71
C THR A 430 12.76 -33.53 -9.14
N GLN A 431 12.76 -34.55 -10.00
CA GLN A 431 13.75 -35.63 -9.89
C GLN A 431 14.89 -35.34 -10.87
N SER A 432 15.74 -34.37 -10.51
CA SER A 432 16.98 -34.07 -11.23
C SER A 432 18.13 -33.98 -10.23
N ARG A 433 18.73 -35.15 -10.05
CA ARG A 433 20.01 -35.47 -9.41
C ARG A 433 21.04 -34.33 -9.50
N ALA A 434 21.49 -33.84 -8.35
CA ALA A 434 22.65 -32.95 -8.24
C ALA A 434 23.89 -33.64 -8.82
N GLN A 435 24.38 -33.14 -9.95
CA GLN A 435 25.75 -33.33 -10.39
C GLN A 435 26.49 -32.02 -10.12
N GLN A 436 27.24 -32.00 -9.03
CA GLN A 436 28.27 -30.99 -8.78
C GLN A 436 29.37 -31.16 -9.84
N THR A 437 29.48 -30.23 -10.76
CA THR A 437 30.69 -30.05 -11.56
C THR A 437 31.66 -29.17 -10.77
N THR A 438 32.83 -29.72 -10.50
CA THR A 438 33.90 -29.17 -9.67
C THR A 438 34.74 -28.16 -10.46
N SER A 439 34.42 -26.87 -10.37
CA SER A 439 35.40 -25.82 -10.68
C SER A 439 36.27 -25.59 -9.44
N SER A 440 37.59 -25.71 -9.58
CA SER A 440 38.54 -25.56 -8.46
C SER A 440 38.81 -24.10 -8.08
N TRP A 441 38.21 -23.15 -8.78
CA TRP A 441 38.30 -21.71 -8.49
C TRP A 441 37.24 -21.31 -7.47
N GLN A 442 37.66 -20.76 -6.33
CA GLN A 442 36.75 -20.32 -5.26
C GLN A 442 36.88 -18.82 -5.06
N LEU A 443 35.76 -18.10 -5.08
CA LEU A 443 35.76 -16.65 -4.84
C LEU A 443 36.06 -16.38 -3.36
N VAL A 444 37.11 -15.61 -3.09
CA VAL A 444 37.53 -15.23 -1.74
C VAL A 444 36.99 -13.86 -1.35
N ASP A 445 37.25 -12.83 -2.17
CA ASP A 445 36.87 -11.46 -1.82
C ASP A 445 36.77 -10.54 -3.06
N CYS A 446 36.25 -9.34 -2.85
CA CYS A 446 36.18 -8.27 -3.85
C CYS A 446 36.89 -7.01 -3.33
N ILE A 447 37.98 -6.62 -4.00
CA ILE A 447 38.78 -5.44 -3.64
C ILE A 447 38.27 -4.23 -4.41
N GLN A 448 37.81 -3.22 -3.65
CA GLN A 448 37.42 -1.89 -4.15
C GLN A 448 36.46 -1.92 -5.37
N GLN A 449 35.61 -2.94 -5.48
CA GLN A 449 34.68 -3.14 -6.61
C GLN A 449 35.35 -3.12 -7.99
N SER A 450 36.66 -3.32 -8.05
CA SER A 450 37.45 -3.26 -9.29
C SER A 450 38.14 -4.59 -9.58
N TRP A 451 38.40 -5.38 -8.53
CA TRP A 451 39.06 -6.68 -8.62
C TRP A 451 38.31 -7.74 -7.80
N LEU A 452 38.21 -8.95 -8.34
CA LEU A 452 37.82 -10.15 -7.60
C LEU A 452 39.06 -10.98 -7.31
N VAL A 453 39.08 -11.56 -6.11
CA VAL A 453 40.13 -12.46 -5.66
C VAL A 453 39.58 -13.87 -5.61
N PHE A 454 40.24 -14.80 -6.29
CA PHE A 454 39.92 -16.22 -6.28
C PHE A 454 41.08 -17.03 -5.70
N THR A 455 40.77 -18.18 -5.10
CA THR A 455 41.73 -19.23 -4.79
C THR A 455 41.65 -20.34 -5.82
N TYR A 456 42.81 -20.84 -6.24
CA TYR A 456 42.95 -22.03 -7.07
C TYR A 456 44.23 -22.75 -6.65
N ASN A 457 44.13 -24.02 -6.26
CA ASN A 457 45.25 -24.82 -5.73
C ASN A 457 46.05 -24.11 -4.62
N GLU A 458 45.34 -23.56 -3.62
CA GLU A 458 45.90 -22.81 -2.47
C GLU A 458 46.65 -21.51 -2.83
N MET A 459 46.69 -21.11 -4.09
CA MET A 459 47.23 -19.84 -4.55
C MET A 459 46.13 -18.81 -4.79
N LEU A 460 46.44 -17.53 -4.53
CA LEU A 460 45.54 -16.40 -4.76
C LEU A 460 45.72 -15.82 -6.16
N TYR A 461 44.62 -15.44 -6.79
CA TYR A 461 44.58 -14.81 -8.10
C TYR A 461 43.64 -13.61 -8.09
N ALA A 462 44.06 -12.51 -8.70
CA ALA A 462 43.24 -11.33 -8.93
C ALA A 462 42.75 -11.28 -10.38
N VAL A 463 41.49 -10.93 -10.59
CA VAL A 463 40.89 -10.70 -11.90
C VAL A 463 40.09 -9.41 -11.89
N ALA A 464 40.14 -8.65 -12.98
CA ALA A 464 39.37 -7.41 -13.10
C ALA A 464 37.86 -7.71 -13.08
N PHE A 465 37.14 -7.04 -12.17
CA PHE A 465 35.73 -7.35 -11.91
C PHE A 465 34.85 -7.09 -13.13
N GLU A 466 35.10 -5.98 -13.85
CA GLU A 466 34.35 -5.67 -15.06
C GLU A 466 34.58 -6.70 -16.17
N ALA A 467 35.83 -7.17 -16.35
CA ALA A 467 36.18 -8.11 -17.41
C ALA A 467 35.53 -9.49 -17.22
N ILE A 468 35.57 -10.03 -15.99
CA ILE A 468 34.94 -11.32 -15.68
C ILE A 468 33.41 -11.23 -15.74
N LEU A 469 32.84 -10.09 -15.35
CA LEU A 469 31.39 -9.88 -15.41
C LEU A 469 30.91 -9.70 -16.85
N GLN A 470 31.67 -9.00 -17.71
CA GLN A 470 31.42 -8.92 -19.14
C GLN A 470 31.42 -10.31 -19.80
N GLN A 471 32.39 -11.17 -19.47
CA GLN A 471 32.42 -12.53 -20.00
C GLN A 471 31.24 -13.38 -19.50
N ALA A 472 30.91 -13.30 -18.21
CA ALA A 472 29.78 -14.04 -17.63
C ALA A 472 28.44 -13.61 -18.25
N VAL A 473 28.26 -12.31 -18.47
CA VAL A 473 27.10 -11.77 -19.18
C VAL A 473 27.12 -12.21 -20.64
N SER A 474 28.25 -12.11 -21.33
CA SER A 474 28.39 -12.55 -22.73
C SER A 474 28.00 -14.02 -22.93
N TYR A 475 28.54 -14.92 -22.12
CA TYR A 475 28.20 -16.35 -22.19
C TYR A 475 26.70 -16.57 -22.03
N LYS A 476 26.12 -15.95 -20.99
CA LYS A 476 24.71 -16.18 -20.66
C LYS A 476 23.74 -15.47 -21.60
N LEU A 477 24.16 -14.39 -22.25
CA LEU A 477 23.36 -13.69 -23.26
C LEU A 477 23.51 -14.29 -24.68
N LEU A 478 24.71 -14.74 -25.07
CA LEU A 478 25.00 -15.08 -26.47
C LEU A 478 25.16 -16.58 -26.72
N GLU A 479 25.54 -17.38 -25.72
CA GLU A 479 25.84 -18.81 -25.90
C GLU A 479 24.80 -19.73 -25.26
N SER A 480 24.06 -19.27 -24.26
CA SER A 480 23.00 -20.04 -23.60
C SER A 480 21.62 -19.82 -24.24
N GLN A 481 20.82 -20.89 -24.41
CA GLN A 481 19.42 -20.74 -24.79
C GLN A 481 18.64 -20.12 -23.63
N THR A 482 18.27 -18.85 -23.76
CA THR A 482 17.54 -18.11 -22.74
C THR A 482 16.06 -18.46 -22.79
N VAL A 483 15.51 -18.87 -21.63
CA VAL A 483 14.06 -19.00 -21.48
C VAL A 483 13.46 -17.60 -21.43
N ALA A 484 12.60 -17.28 -22.39
CA ALA A 484 11.90 -16.01 -22.42
C ALA A 484 10.71 -16.04 -21.45
N LYS A 485 10.50 -14.93 -20.75
CA LYS A 485 9.41 -14.74 -19.79
C LYS A 485 8.56 -13.54 -20.22
N PRO A 486 7.24 -13.70 -20.40
CA PRO A 486 6.37 -12.55 -20.64
C PRO A 486 6.39 -11.64 -19.41
N LEU A 487 6.44 -10.34 -19.66
CA LEU A 487 6.34 -9.34 -18.59
C LEU A 487 4.89 -9.27 -18.12
N LEU A 488 4.68 -9.39 -16.81
CA LEU A 488 3.36 -9.21 -16.18
C LEU A 488 2.81 -7.79 -16.43
N VAL A 489 3.71 -6.81 -16.54
CA VAL A 489 3.42 -5.42 -16.91
C VAL A 489 4.36 -5.03 -18.07
N PRO A 490 3.84 -4.73 -19.28
CA PRO A 490 4.67 -4.28 -20.40
C PRO A 490 5.39 -2.96 -20.09
N VAL A 491 6.68 -2.88 -20.41
CA VAL A 491 7.48 -1.66 -20.20
C VAL A 491 7.42 -0.78 -21.44
N SER A 492 6.98 0.47 -21.28
CA SER A 492 6.86 1.44 -22.37
C SER A 492 8.03 2.43 -22.36
N LEU A 493 8.66 2.63 -23.52
CA LEU A 493 9.83 3.46 -23.72
C LEU A 493 9.53 4.51 -24.79
N LYS A 494 9.66 5.79 -24.44
CA LYS A 494 9.61 6.87 -25.45
C LYS A 494 10.97 6.95 -26.13
N LEU A 495 11.00 6.72 -27.43
CA LEU A 495 12.22 6.65 -28.23
C LEU A 495 12.19 7.70 -29.35
N SER A 496 13.35 8.24 -29.68
CA SER A 496 13.51 9.12 -30.83
C SER A 496 13.39 8.33 -32.15
N VAL A 497 13.23 9.04 -33.26
CA VAL A 497 13.18 8.42 -34.60
C VAL A 497 14.50 7.71 -34.93
N ALA A 498 15.63 8.22 -34.45
CA ALA A 498 16.95 7.59 -34.62
C ALA A 498 17.06 6.29 -33.81
N ASP A 499 16.58 6.27 -32.57
CA ASP A 499 16.62 5.08 -31.71
C ASP A 499 15.76 3.95 -32.29
N LYS A 500 14.61 4.30 -32.88
CA LYS A 500 13.73 3.35 -33.58
C LYS A 500 14.43 2.63 -34.73
N GLN A 501 15.32 3.32 -35.46
CA GLN A 501 16.11 2.69 -36.52
C GLN A 501 17.08 1.67 -35.96
N ILE A 502 17.73 1.94 -34.82
CA ILE A 502 18.64 1.01 -34.15
C ILE A 502 17.88 -0.26 -33.71
N PHE A 503 16.71 -0.12 -33.07
CA PHE A 503 15.88 -1.27 -32.67
C PHE A 503 15.39 -2.10 -33.87
N THR A 504 15.04 -1.43 -34.97
CA THR A 504 14.54 -2.10 -36.18
C THR A 504 15.65 -2.83 -36.91
N ALA A 505 16.84 -2.23 -37.03
CA ALA A 505 18.02 -2.86 -37.64
C ALA A 505 18.49 -4.11 -36.87
N HIS A 506 18.23 -4.15 -35.55
CA HIS A 506 18.67 -5.20 -34.64
C HIS A 506 17.55 -6.10 -34.12
N GLN A 507 16.37 -6.04 -34.73
CA GLN A 507 15.19 -6.78 -34.27
C GLN A 507 15.39 -8.30 -34.28
N THR A 508 16.10 -8.84 -35.27
CA THR A 508 16.25 -10.29 -35.47
C THR A 508 16.97 -10.97 -34.30
N TRP A 509 18.11 -10.44 -33.85
CA TRP A 509 18.85 -11.07 -32.75
C TRP A 509 18.18 -10.81 -31.39
N LEU A 510 17.60 -9.62 -31.18
CA LEU A 510 16.86 -9.31 -29.96
C LEU A 510 15.63 -10.22 -29.78
N THR A 511 14.91 -10.54 -30.87
CA THR A 511 13.78 -11.48 -30.83
C THR A 511 14.22 -12.92 -30.63
N GLN A 512 15.28 -13.37 -31.31
CA GLN A 512 15.92 -14.67 -31.04
C GLN A 512 16.37 -14.81 -29.59
N PHE A 513 16.81 -13.70 -28.99
CA PHE A 513 17.27 -13.66 -27.61
C PHE A 513 16.12 -13.74 -26.57
N GLY A 514 14.87 -13.59 -27.00
CA GLY A 514 13.69 -13.73 -26.15
C GLY A 514 12.98 -12.42 -25.82
N PHE A 515 13.38 -11.30 -26.44
CA PHE A 515 12.60 -10.07 -26.36
C PHE A 515 11.41 -10.09 -27.31
N SER A 516 10.28 -9.59 -26.84
CA SER A 516 9.13 -9.27 -27.68
C SER A 516 8.69 -7.86 -27.36
N TRP A 517 8.37 -7.10 -28.41
CA TRP A 517 7.87 -5.75 -28.27
C TRP A 517 6.89 -5.42 -29.39
N ARG A 518 6.15 -4.35 -29.17
CA ARG A 518 5.27 -3.73 -30.16
C ARG A 518 5.47 -2.22 -30.15
N TRP A 519 5.28 -1.60 -31.30
CA TRP A 519 5.28 -0.15 -31.41
C TRP A 519 3.87 0.40 -31.17
N LEU A 520 3.77 1.43 -30.33
CA LEU A 520 2.58 2.24 -30.11
C LEU A 520 2.85 3.62 -30.73
N LYS A 521 2.19 3.91 -31.85
CA LYS A 521 2.50 5.06 -32.73
C LYS A 521 3.98 5.04 -33.18
N ASP A 522 4.49 6.17 -33.70
CA ASP A 522 5.86 6.24 -34.23
C ASP A 522 6.97 6.48 -33.20
N SER A 523 6.64 6.69 -31.93
CA SER A 523 7.59 7.18 -30.91
C SER A 523 7.62 6.36 -29.61
N THR A 524 6.86 5.26 -29.49
CA THR A 524 6.79 4.50 -28.23
C THR A 524 6.95 3.00 -28.45
N LEU A 525 7.99 2.42 -27.87
CA LEU A 525 8.29 0.99 -27.87
C LEU A 525 7.71 0.36 -26.60
N VAL A 526 6.91 -0.69 -26.75
CA VAL A 526 6.34 -1.42 -25.61
C VAL A 526 6.87 -2.84 -25.59
N VAL A 527 7.73 -3.12 -24.62
CA VAL A 527 8.34 -4.44 -24.40
C VAL A 527 7.35 -5.30 -23.62
N THR A 528 6.98 -6.45 -24.17
CA THR A 528 5.99 -7.39 -23.62
C THR A 528 6.62 -8.68 -23.12
N GLN A 529 7.83 -8.99 -23.56
CA GLN A 529 8.56 -10.20 -23.16
C GLN A 529 10.04 -9.89 -23.06
N ILE A 530 10.69 -10.49 -22.06
CA ILE A 530 12.12 -10.38 -21.86
C ILE A 530 12.73 -11.76 -21.60
N PRO A 531 14.03 -11.94 -21.84
CA PRO A 531 14.78 -13.07 -21.30
C PRO A 531 14.64 -13.13 -19.77
N SER A 532 14.33 -14.29 -19.21
CA SER A 532 14.15 -14.51 -17.75
C SER A 532 15.32 -14.02 -16.90
N ILE A 533 16.52 -14.03 -17.46
CA ILE A 533 17.72 -13.57 -16.79
C ILE A 533 17.77 -12.06 -16.53
N LEU A 534 17.02 -11.26 -17.30
CA LEU A 534 16.96 -9.82 -17.18
C LEU A 534 15.81 -9.34 -16.26
N THR A 535 15.14 -10.25 -15.54
CA THR A 535 13.95 -9.93 -14.73
C THR A 535 14.22 -8.87 -13.64
N ASN A 536 15.44 -8.81 -13.12
CA ASN A 536 15.82 -7.88 -12.04
C ASN A 536 16.60 -6.64 -12.54
N ILE A 537 16.51 -6.35 -13.84
CA ILE A 537 17.22 -5.24 -14.50
C ILE A 537 16.22 -4.16 -14.89
N ASP A 538 16.63 -2.90 -14.76
CA ASP A 538 15.82 -1.77 -15.19
C ASP A 538 15.88 -1.66 -16.72
N LEU A 539 14.84 -2.15 -17.38
CA LEU A 539 14.76 -2.20 -18.83
C LEU A 539 14.83 -0.81 -19.48
N ALA A 540 14.25 0.22 -18.84
CA ALA A 540 14.24 1.56 -19.42
C ALA A 540 15.63 2.18 -19.45
N ASN A 541 16.34 2.07 -18.32
CA ASN A 541 17.73 2.49 -18.25
C ASN A 541 18.64 1.61 -19.12
N LEU A 542 18.33 0.31 -19.28
CA LEU A 542 19.14 -0.62 -20.07
C LEU A 542 19.09 -0.24 -21.54
N PHE A 543 17.88 -0.05 -22.08
CA PHE A 543 17.70 0.27 -23.48
C PHE A 543 18.19 1.68 -23.80
N SER A 544 18.01 2.65 -22.90
CA SER A 544 18.55 4.00 -23.09
C SER A 544 20.09 3.99 -23.13
N ALA A 545 20.74 3.32 -22.18
CA ALA A 545 22.20 3.20 -22.15
C ALA A 545 22.76 2.39 -23.33
N TRP A 546 22.04 1.36 -23.79
CA TRP A 546 22.42 0.60 -24.97
C TRP A 546 22.38 1.46 -26.23
N VAL A 547 21.28 2.18 -26.45
CA VAL A 547 21.12 3.07 -27.61
C VAL A 547 22.17 4.18 -27.63
N GLU A 548 22.45 4.79 -26.48
CA GLU A 548 23.51 5.80 -26.35
C GLU A 548 24.90 5.26 -26.72
N LYS A 549 25.23 4.05 -26.25
CA LYS A 549 26.50 3.36 -26.56
C LYS A 549 26.57 2.86 -28.00
N ALA A 550 25.44 2.44 -28.58
CA ALA A 550 25.37 2.01 -29.98
C ALA A 550 25.52 3.19 -30.94
N THR A 551 25.02 4.38 -30.56
CA THR A 551 25.09 5.60 -31.38
C THR A 551 26.48 6.25 -31.37
N THR A 552 27.27 6.04 -30.32
CA THR A 552 28.65 6.56 -30.21
C THR A 552 29.70 5.72 -30.95
N GLN A 553 29.36 4.52 -31.42
CA GLN A 553 30.28 3.56 -32.06
C GLN A 553 29.96 3.32 -33.55
N THR A 554 29.43 4.31 -34.25
CA THR A 554 28.81 4.25 -35.60
C THR A 554 29.70 3.83 -36.79
N ASN A 555 30.73 3.00 -36.61
CA ASN A 555 31.53 2.50 -37.74
C ASN A 555 32.07 1.06 -37.65
N LEU A 556 31.55 0.20 -36.78
CA LEU A 556 32.00 -1.21 -36.70
C LEU A 556 30.78 -2.16 -36.63
N GLY A 557 30.84 -3.31 -37.31
CA GLY A 557 29.71 -4.21 -37.63
C GLY A 557 28.91 -4.81 -36.46
N ASN A 558 27.98 -5.74 -36.75
CA ASN A 558 26.98 -6.29 -35.82
C ASN A 558 27.50 -6.72 -34.43
N ASP A 559 28.73 -7.22 -34.33
CA ASP A 559 29.36 -7.62 -33.08
C ASP A 559 29.57 -6.43 -32.11
N SER A 560 29.74 -5.21 -32.62
CA SER A 560 29.92 -4.01 -31.79
C SER A 560 28.65 -3.63 -31.01
N VAL A 561 27.47 -3.85 -31.61
CA VAL A 561 26.18 -3.47 -31.03
C VAL A 561 25.74 -4.45 -29.94
N GLN A 562 26.03 -5.74 -30.12
CA GLN A 562 25.83 -6.74 -29.07
C GLN A 562 26.78 -6.51 -27.89
N GLN A 563 28.03 -6.13 -28.16
CA GLN A 563 28.98 -5.75 -27.11
C GLN A 563 28.55 -4.48 -26.37
N ALA A 564 27.96 -3.49 -27.06
CA ALA A 564 27.36 -2.33 -26.42
C ALA A 564 26.20 -2.72 -25.48
N PHE A 565 25.38 -3.71 -25.86
CA PHE A 565 24.30 -4.25 -25.03
C PHE A 565 24.84 -4.95 -23.79
N ILE A 566 25.86 -5.81 -23.93
CA ILE A 566 26.56 -6.46 -22.81
C ILE A 566 27.09 -5.41 -21.83
N ARG A 567 27.75 -4.36 -22.33
CA ARG A 567 28.25 -3.26 -21.50
C ARG A 567 27.15 -2.46 -20.81
N ALA A 568 25.96 -2.35 -21.40
CA ALA A 568 24.81 -1.70 -20.77
C ALA A 568 24.25 -2.57 -19.62
N VAL A 569 24.17 -3.89 -19.81
CA VAL A 569 23.80 -4.84 -18.75
C VAL A 569 24.82 -4.79 -17.61
N VAL A 570 26.12 -4.90 -17.92
CA VAL A 570 27.21 -4.85 -16.92
C VAL A 570 27.15 -3.57 -16.10
N GLY A 571 26.92 -2.41 -16.74
CA GLY A 571 26.81 -1.13 -16.04
C GLY A 571 25.71 -1.08 -14.96
N GLN A 572 24.62 -1.82 -15.13
CA GLN A 572 23.55 -1.88 -14.12
C GLN A 572 23.83 -2.88 -12.99
N ILE A 573 24.59 -3.94 -13.27
CA ILE A 573 24.81 -5.02 -12.32
C ILE A 573 26.13 -4.88 -11.56
N GLN A 574 27.15 -4.21 -12.11
CA GLN A 574 28.47 -4.08 -11.51
C GLN A 574 28.45 -3.49 -10.09
N HIS A 575 27.52 -2.58 -9.78
CA HIS A 575 27.41 -2.00 -8.43
C HIS A 575 26.54 -2.83 -7.46
N LYS A 576 25.99 -3.97 -7.92
CA LYS A 576 25.12 -4.87 -7.15
C LYS A 576 25.80 -6.23 -6.97
N LEU A 577 26.62 -6.36 -5.94
CA LEU A 577 27.47 -7.53 -5.69
C LEU A 577 26.71 -8.88 -5.69
N ASP A 578 25.53 -8.93 -5.08
CA ASP A 578 24.72 -10.16 -5.01
C ASP A 578 24.20 -10.59 -6.40
N LEU A 579 23.83 -9.62 -7.23
CA LEU A 579 23.40 -9.87 -8.59
C LEU A 579 24.60 -10.37 -9.40
N SER A 580 25.73 -9.68 -9.37
CA SER A 580 26.97 -10.08 -10.07
C SER A 580 27.43 -11.50 -9.70
N LYS A 581 27.34 -11.88 -8.42
CA LYS A 581 27.63 -13.25 -7.97
C LYS A 581 26.73 -14.29 -8.61
N THR A 582 25.45 -13.98 -8.81
CA THR A 582 24.47 -14.88 -9.45
C THR A 582 24.78 -15.12 -10.93
N TRP A 583 25.27 -14.09 -11.63
CA TRP A 583 25.71 -14.22 -13.02
C TRP A 583 26.99 -15.06 -13.13
N LEU A 584 27.96 -14.80 -12.25
CA LEU A 584 29.24 -15.54 -12.21
C LEU A 584 29.07 -17.01 -11.83
N SER A 585 28.30 -17.31 -10.78
CA SER A 585 28.07 -18.69 -10.34
C SER A 585 27.33 -19.51 -11.40
N SER A 586 26.40 -18.87 -12.12
CA SER A 586 25.70 -19.52 -13.23
C SER A 586 26.65 -19.90 -14.36
N TRP A 587 27.56 -19.00 -14.76
CA TRP A 587 28.55 -19.29 -15.80
C TRP A 587 29.53 -20.39 -15.35
N GLN A 588 30.03 -20.29 -14.12
CA GLN A 588 30.91 -21.28 -13.52
C GLN A 588 30.29 -22.69 -13.47
N ASN A 589 28.99 -22.80 -13.16
CA ASN A 589 28.30 -24.08 -13.06
C ASN A 589 27.90 -24.66 -14.43
N GLN A 590 27.49 -23.82 -15.38
CA GLN A 590 26.99 -24.25 -16.68
C GLN A 590 28.11 -24.47 -17.71
N ALA A 591 29.27 -23.82 -17.53
CA ALA A 591 30.39 -23.81 -18.47
C ALA A 591 31.75 -23.98 -17.76
N ALA A 592 31.85 -24.89 -16.79
CA ALA A 592 33.03 -25.01 -15.92
C ALA A 592 34.37 -25.10 -16.68
N THR A 593 34.43 -25.84 -17.78
CA THR A 593 35.66 -25.98 -18.60
C THR A 593 36.06 -24.70 -19.32
N GLU A 594 35.09 -23.91 -19.79
CA GLU A 594 35.33 -22.62 -20.43
C GLU A 594 35.71 -21.56 -19.39
N PHE A 595 34.99 -21.55 -18.25
CA PHE A 595 35.29 -20.71 -17.10
C PHE A 595 36.73 -20.91 -16.64
N ASP A 596 37.14 -22.17 -16.43
CA ASP A 596 38.49 -22.50 -16.00
C ASP A 596 39.53 -22.03 -17.05
N LYS A 597 39.31 -22.27 -18.34
CA LYS A 597 40.21 -21.82 -19.42
C LYS A 597 40.31 -20.29 -19.48
N TRP A 598 39.20 -19.59 -19.29
CA TRP A 598 39.18 -18.12 -19.30
C TRP A 598 39.91 -17.56 -18.07
N MET A 599 39.69 -18.13 -16.89
CA MET A 599 40.34 -17.73 -15.64
C MET A 599 41.87 -17.87 -15.72
N HIS A 600 42.39 -18.95 -16.30
CA HIS A 600 43.83 -19.13 -16.48
C HIS A 600 44.47 -18.06 -17.38
N ASN A 601 43.72 -17.53 -18.36
CA ASN A 601 44.24 -16.54 -19.30
C ASN A 601 44.06 -15.08 -18.84
N ASN A 602 43.12 -14.81 -17.94
CA ASN A 602 42.69 -13.45 -17.60
C ASN A 602 42.88 -13.09 -16.11
N SER A 603 43.30 -14.04 -15.27
CA SER A 603 43.67 -13.77 -13.87
C SER A 603 45.19 -13.62 -13.71
N ARG A 604 45.61 -12.90 -12.67
CA ARG A 604 47.01 -12.74 -12.28
C ARG A 604 47.23 -13.30 -10.89
N GLN A 605 48.22 -14.15 -10.73
CA GLN A 605 48.58 -14.69 -9.42
C GLN A 605 49.05 -13.56 -8.49
N ILE A 606 48.54 -13.56 -7.26
CA ILE A 606 48.96 -12.67 -6.18
C ILE A 606 50.05 -13.39 -5.41
N ASP A 607 51.26 -12.84 -5.48
CA ASP A 607 52.43 -13.33 -4.75
C ASP A 607 52.51 -12.57 -3.42
N LEU A 608 52.06 -13.19 -2.33
CA LEU A 608 52.03 -12.56 -1.00
C LEU A 608 53.44 -12.30 -0.47
N ASP A 609 54.45 -13.07 -0.89
CA ASP A 609 55.84 -12.92 -0.45
C ASP A 609 56.52 -11.68 -1.06
N LYS A 610 55.92 -11.07 -2.10
CA LYS A 610 56.39 -9.81 -2.71
C LYS A 610 55.69 -8.57 -2.19
N LEU A 611 54.66 -8.74 -1.37
CA LEU A 611 53.83 -7.65 -0.83
C LEU A 611 54.23 -7.23 0.59
N PHE A 612 55.12 -8.00 1.24
CA PHE A 612 55.63 -7.77 2.59
C PHE A 612 57.15 -7.57 2.61
#